data_AF-A0A4Q9DG97-F1
#
_entry.id   AF-A0A4Q9DG97-F1
#
_cell.length_a   1.000
_cell.length_b   1.000
_cell.length_c   1.000
_cell.angle_alpha   90.00
_cell.angle_beta   90.00
_cell.angle_gamma   90.00
#
_symmetry.space_group_name_H-M   'P 1'
#
loop_
_entity.id
_entity.type
_entity.pdbx_description
1 polymer ?
#
loop_
_entity_poly.entity_id
_entity_poly.type
_entity_poly.pdbx_seq_one_letter_code
_entity_poly.pdbx_strand_id
1 'polypeptide(L)'
;MNRLQTVTDPEQHTLAYQYDLAGNRIVVTNVQQNSVTYGYDKLNRLVTVTDAYHVVVQRNMYDANDNIIKKIDAKGYLSGDTDEERYGSLYEYDLANRLVKMIDPELAARNEPGLFTQAYRYNATGQKVKETDALGHSTSYEYDAAGRLTKVTDPLGVATAYDYDKAGNKLYMIDDGLGKATKYSYGAFGLLRETTNAANRSIRYQYDITANVAVMIDRLGNHTKYQYDNRNFLVEKSVAETGDRIMYAYDEVGNRISMKDDSGTSSFTYDSRNQLKRIEKDGVMQLALPTTTSATSRL
;
A
#
# COMPACT_ATOMS: atom_id res chain seq x y z
N MET A 1 30.46 10.09 9.88
CA MET A 1 29.05 9.74 9.59
C MET A 1 29.03 8.85 8.36
N ASN A 2 28.63 7.58 8.48
CA ASN A 2 28.49 6.64 7.35
C ASN A 2 27.13 6.86 6.67
N ARG A 3 27.00 7.91 5.85
CA ARG A 3 25.82 8.09 5.00
C ARG A 3 26.15 7.70 3.57
N LEU A 4 25.16 7.11 2.92
CA LEU A 4 25.24 6.57 1.57
C LEU A 4 25.48 7.69 0.56
N GLN A 5 26.71 7.82 0.04
CA GLN A 5 27.07 8.90 -0.89
C GLN A 5 26.77 8.55 -2.34
N THR A 6 26.76 7.27 -2.67
CA THR A 6 26.42 6.79 -4.01
C THR A 6 25.67 5.47 -3.93
N VAL A 7 24.77 5.24 -4.88
CA VAL A 7 24.18 3.94 -5.17
C VAL A 7 24.32 3.70 -6.65
N THR A 8 24.92 2.57 -7.00
CA THR A 8 25.03 2.12 -8.39
C THR A 8 24.17 0.89 -8.54
N ASP A 9 23.21 0.94 -9.45
CA ASP A 9 22.51 -0.25 -9.85
C ASP A 9 23.47 -1.14 -10.71
N PRO A 10 23.27 -2.46 -10.76
CA PRO A 10 24.00 -3.34 -11.70
C PRO A 10 23.92 -3.03 -13.21
N GLU A 11 23.12 -2.08 -13.68
CA GLU A 11 23.15 -1.53 -15.04
C GLU A 11 24.15 -0.36 -15.13
N GLN A 12 24.90 -0.12 -14.04
CA GLN A 12 25.87 0.95 -13.86
C GLN A 12 25.25 2.35 -13.81
N HIS A 13 23.93 2.48 -13.62
CA HIS A 13 23.35 3.77 -13.30
C HIS A 13 23.66 4.11 -11.86
N THR A 14 24.46 5.16 -11.69
CA THR A 14 24.85 5.71 -10.38
C THR A 14 24.00 6.91 -10.03
N LEU A 15 23.42 6.89 -8.84
CA LEU A 15 22.93 8.07 -8.14
C LEU A 15 23.98 8.53 -7.14
N ALA A 16 24.30 9.82 -7.15
CA ALA A 16 25.12 10.47 -6.14
C ALA A 16 24.24 11.30 -5.19
N TYR A 17 24.57 11.27 -3.91
CA TYR A 17 23.83 11.95 -2.86
C TYR A 17 24.74 12.92 -2.11
N GLN A 18 24.22 14.12 -1.86
CA GLN A 18 24.86 15.09 -0.98
C GLN A 18 23.97 15.34 0.23
N TYR A 19 24.62 15.62 1.37
CA TYR A 19 23.94 15.84 2.63
C TYR A 19 24.45 17.12 3.30
N ASP A 20 23.59 17.79 4.06
CA ASP A 20 24.00 18.86 4.96
C ASP A 20 24.63 18.29 6.27
N LEU A 21 25.02 19.19 7.19
CA LEU A 21 25.62 18.83 8.47
C LEU A 21 24.66 18.14 9.44
N ALA A 22 23.35 18.38 9.31
CA ALA A 22 22.32 17.65 10.05
C ALA A 22 22.05 16.25 9.44
N GLY A 23 22.59 16.00 8.25
CA GLY A 23 22.46 14.77 7.50
C GLY A 23 21.21 14.72 6.63
N ASN A 24 20.53 15.83 6.38
CA ASN A 24 19.44 15.88 5.41
C ASN A 24 20.00 15.80 4.00
N ARG A 25 19.32 15.09 3.10
CA ARG A 25 19.77 14.92 1.72
C ARG A 25 19.47 16.17 0.91
N ILE A 26 20.47 16.93 0.51
CA ILE A 26 20.30 18.20 -0.20
C ILE A 26 20.36 18.08 -1.72
N VAL A 27 20.99 17.03 -2.26
CA VAL A 27 21.08 16.79 -3.71
C VAL A 27 21.02 15.29 -4.01
N VAL A 28 20.32 14.93 -5.09
CA VAL A 28 20.40 13.63 -5.76
C VAL A 28 20.77 13.90 -7.23
N THR A 29 21.86 13.33 -7.70
CA THR A 29 22.34 13.50 -9.08
C THR A 29 22.40 12.15 -9.78
N ASN A 30 21.85 12.05 -10.97
CA ASN A 30 21.95 10.83 -11.79
C ASN A 30 23.20 10.85 -12.69
N VAL A 31 23.43 9.75 -13.43
CA VAL A 31 24.58 9.65 -14.35
C VAL A 31 24.55 10.66 -15.50
N GLN A 32 23.37 11.13 -15.89
CA GLN A 32 23.21 12.22 -16.88
C GLN A 32 23.45 13.62 -16.28
N GLN A 33 23.94 13.71 -15.03
CA GLN A 33 24.16 14.96 -14.28
C GLN A 33 22.87 15.76 -13.99
N ASN A 34 21.69 15.19 -14.26
CA ASN A 34 20.43 15.77 -13.84
C ASN A 34 20.32 15.66 -12.33
N SER A 35 20.04 16.78 -11.67
CA SER A 35 20.06 16.87 -10.21
C SER A 35 18.71 17.31 -9.67
N VAL A 36 18.22 16.63 -8.64
CA VAL A 36 17.10 17.11 -7.82
C VAL A 36 17.68 17.67 -6.53
N THR A 37 17.33 18.90 -6.18
CA THR A 37 17.79 19.54 -4.95
C THR A 37 16.65 19.66 -3.94
N TYR A 38 17.02 19.60 -2.66
CA TYR A 38 16.09 19.62 -1.53
C TYR A 38 16.49 20.75 -0.59
N GLY A 39 15.58 21.70 -0.36
CA GLY A 39 15.76 22.75 0.63
C GLY A 39 15.09 22.37 1.94
N TYR A 40 15.75 22.67 3.06
CA TYR A 40 15.25 22.42 4.41
C TYR A 40 15.22 23.71 5.22
N ASP A 41 14.30 23.82 6.17
CA ASP A 41 14.36 24.88 7.17
C ASP A 41 15.33 24.54 8.32
N LYS A 42 15.44 25.44 9.29
CA LYS A 42 16.32 25.29 10.46
C LYS A 42 15.92 24.14 11.40
N LEU A 43 14.72 23.58 11.24
CA LEU A 43 14.22 22.43 11.98
C LEU A 43 14.39 21.12 11.19
N ASN A 44 15.13 21.13 10.08
CA ASN A 44 15.34 20.00 9.18
C ASN A 44 14.08 19.52 8.46
N ARG A 45 13.06 20.39 8.32
CA ARG A 45 11.82 20.05 7.61
C ARG A 45 11.97 20.38 6.13
N LEU A 46 11.52 19.49 5.25
CA LEU A 46 11.63 19.65 3.80
C LEU A 46 10.77 20.83 3.33
N VAL A 47 11.41 21.90 2.89
CA VAL A 47 10.77 23.14 2.45
C VAL A 47 10.55 23.13 0.95
N THR A 48 11.55 22.77 0.15
CA THR A 48 11.47 22.81 -1.31
C THR A 48 12.04 21.54 -1.93
N VAL A 49 11.47 21.16 -3.08
CA VAL A 49 12.07 20.22 -4.02
C VAL A 49 12.18 20.93 -5.36
N THR A 50 13.39 20.96 -5.91
CA THR A 50 13.67 21.58 -7.20
C THR A 50 14.19 20.50 -8.16
N ASP A 51 13.59 20.43 -9.35
CA ASP A 51 13.96 19.44 -10.35
C ASP A 51 15.26 19.80 -11.09
N ALA A 52 15.66 18.94 -12.03
CA ALA A 52 16.86 19.12 -12.83
C ALA A 52 16.83 20.34 -13.77
N TYR A 53 15.66 20.93 -13.99
CA TYR A 53 15.48 22.14 -14.79
C TYR A 53 15.42 23.40 -13.93
N HIS A 54 15.77 23.29 -12.64
CA HIS A 54 15.72 24.37 -11.66
C HIS A 54 14.29 24.87 -11.38
N VAL A 55 13.27 24.07 -11.70
CA VAL A 55 11.88 24.38 -11.38
C VAL A 55 11.57 23.86 -9.98
N VAL A 56 11.03 24.72 -9.11
CA VAL A 56 10.51 24.29 -7.80
C VAL A 56 9.24 23.50 -8.05
N VAL A 57 9.31 22.18 -7.87
CA VAL A 57 8.20 21.25 -8.13
C VAL A 57 7.37 20.97 -6.88
N GLN A 58 7.91 21.32 -5.71
CA GLN A 58 7.19 21.24 -4.44
C GLN A 58 7.70 22.31 -3.48
N ARG A 59 6.77 23.02 -2.84
CA ARG A 59 7.04 23.91 -1.70
C ARG A 59 6.05 23.58 -0.57
N ASN A 60 6.57 23.25 0.61
CA ASN A 60 5.78 22.92 1.80
C ASN A 60 5.86 24.04 2.84
N MET A 61 4.72 24.47 3.37
CA MET A 61 4.63 25.36 4.53
C MET A 61 4.14 24.59 5.73
N TYR A 62 4.68 24.91 6.90
CA TYR A 62 4.40 24.18 8.13
C TYR A 62 3.83 25.10 9.21
N ASP A 63 3.01 24.53 10.09
CA ASP A 63 2.68 25.17 11.38
C ASP A 63 3.79 24.95 12.42
N ALA A 64 3.50 25.35 13.66
CA ALA A 64 4.41 25.21 14.81
C ALA A 64 4.51 23.77 15.35
N ASN A 65 3.62 22.87 14.96
CA ASN A 65 3.61 21.46 15.35
C ASN A 65 4.18 20.55 14.25
N ASP A 66 4.89 21.13 13.28
CA ASP A 66 5.49 20.45 12.13
C ASP A 66 4.50 19.83 11.14
N ASN A 67 3.23 20.22 11.18
CA ASN A 67 2.27 19.80 10.17
C ASN A 67 2.40 20.65 8.91
N ILE A 68 2.25 20.04 7.75
CA ILE A 68 2.16 20.78 6.48
C ILE A 68 0.80 21.46 6.43
N ILE A 69 0.74 22.79 6.39
CA ILE A 69 -0.51 23.57 6.25
C ILE A 69 -0.79 23.99 4.81
N LYS A 70 0.24 24.04 3.96
CA LYS A 70 0.11 24.36 2.54
C LYS A 70 1.16 23.63 1.72
N LYS A 71 0.72 23.00 0.63
CA LYS A 71 1.59 22.36 -0.36
C LYS A 71 1.37 23.00 -1.72
N ILE A 72 2.43 23.57 -2.27
CA ILE A 72 2.44 24.27 -3.54
C ILE A 72 3.17 23.38 -4.55
N ASP A 73 2.53 23.07 -5.67
CA ASP A 73 3.14 22.34 -6.78
C ASP A 73 3.87 23.30 -7.74
N ALA A 74 4.43 22.78 -8.83
CA ALA A 74 5.14 23.60 -9.82
C ALA A 74 4.28 24.75 -10.39
N LYS A 75 2.99 24.53 -10.66
CA LYS A 75 2.12 25.55 -11.24
C LYS A 75 1.72 26.58 -10.20
N GLY A 76 1.44 26.13 -8.98
CA GLY A 76 1.20 26.99 -7.83
C GLY A 76 2.40 27.86 -7.53
N TYR A 77 3.62 27.34 -7.64
CA TYR A 77 4.84 28.11 -7.39
C TYR A 77 5.01 29.26 -8.39
N LEU A 78 4.62 29.05 -9.65
CA LEU A 78 4.65 30.05 -10.71
C LEU A 78 3.49 31.06 -10.64
N SER A 79 2.52 30.86 -9.75
CA SER A 79 1.30 31.69 -9.70
C SER A 79 1.43 32.99 -8.91
N GLY A 80 2.52 33.19 -8.19
CA GLY A 80 2.76 34.38 -7.38
C GLY A 80 4.19 34.50 -6.88
N ASP A 81 4.53 35.67 -6.35
CA ASP A 81 5.89 36.01 -5.92
C ASP A 81 6.17 35.53 -4.49
N THR A 82 5.14 35.52 -3.63
CA THR A 82 5.21 35.07 -2.24
C THR A 82 4.47 33.74 -2.00
N ASP A 83 4.83 33.02 -0.93
CA ASP A 83 4.16 31.76 -0.59
C ASP A 83 2.70 31.97 -0.16
N GLU A 84 2.37 33.15 0.33
CA GLU A 84 1.02 33.58 0.67
C GLU A 84 0.15 33.70 -0.58
N GLU A 85 0.64 34.37 -1.63
CA GLU A 85 -0.08 34.61 -2.89
C GLU A 85 -0.23 33.35 -3.76
N ARG A 86 0.79 32.47 -3.74
CA ARG A 86 0.80 31.24 -4.54
C ARG A 86 -0.36 30.33 -4.14
N TYR A 87 -1.14 29.82 -5.09
CA TYR A 87 -2.14 28.81 -4.74
C TYR A 87 -1.48 27.48 -4.37
N GLY A 88 -2.18 26.66 -3.59
CA GLY A 88 -1.71 25.33 -3.19
C GLY A 88 -2.79 24.54 -2.48
N SER A 89 -2.52 23.27 -2.23
CA SER A 89 -3.36 22.44 -1.39
C SER A 89 -3.24 22.90 0.06
N LEU A 90 -4.36 23.12 0.73
CA LEU A 90 -4.41 23.53 2.13
C LEU A 90 -4.79 22.35 3.03
N TYR A 91 -4.24 22.35 4.24
CA TYR A 91 -4.47 21.33 5.24
C TYR A 91 -4.77 22.00 6.58
N GLU A 92 -5.83 21.57 7.24
CA GLU A 92 -6.19 22.03 8.58
C GLU A 92 -6.12 20.87 9.56
N TYR A 93 -5.64 21.17 10.77
CA TYR A 93 -5.47 20.20 11.85
C TYR A 93 -6.26 20.65 13.08
N ASP A 94 -6.73 19.69 13.87
CA ASP A 94 -7.29 19.99 15.19
C ASP A 94 -6.19 20.18 16.25
N LEU A 95 -6.60 20.58 17.46
CA LEU A 95 -5.68 20.78 18.60
C LEU A 95 -4.98 19.49 19.08
N ALA A 96 -5.46 18.32 18.65
CA ALA A 96 -4.81 17.03 18.90
C ALA A 96 -3.85 16.63 17.77
N ASN A 97 -3.52 17.58 16.88
CA ASN A 97 -2.60 17.42 15.77
C ASN A 97 -3.08 16.43 14.69
N ARG A 98 -4.40 16.28 14.53
CA ARG A 98 -5.01 15.38 13.54
C ARG A 98 -5.56 16.18 12.37
N LEU A 99 -5.32 15.71 11.15
CA LEU A 99 -5.83 16.32 9.92
C LEU A 99 -7.35 16.30 9.90
N VAL A 100 -8.01 17.45 9.86
CA VAL A 100 -9.48 17.57 9.82
C VAL A 100 -10.01 18.07 8.49
N LYS A 101 -9.18 18.70 7.66
CA LYS A 101 -9.61 19.21 6.36
C LYS A 101 -8.46 19.22 5.36
N MET A 102 -8.77 18.87 4.12
CA MET A 102 -7.95 19.09 2.94
C MET A 102 -8.73 19.91 1.93
N ILE A 103 -8.04 20.83 1.25
CA ILE A 103 -8.62 21.66 0.19
C ILE A 103 -7.64 21.66 -0.96
N ASP A 104 -8.04 21.12 -2.11
CA ASP A 104 -7.21 21.14 -3.31
C ASP A 104 -7.08 22.58 -3.86
N PRO A 105 -6.03 22.86 -4.66
CA PRO A 105 -5.69 24.24 -4.99
C PRO A 105 -6.76 24.97 -5.78
N GLU A 106 -7.52 24.26 -6.63
CA GLU A 106 -8.63 24.86 -7.39
C GLU A 106 -9.76 25.33 -6.47
N LEU A 107 -10.12 24.55 -5.44
CA LEU A 107 -11.14 24.95 -4.48
C LEU A 107 -10.61 26.03 -3.53
N ALA A 108 -9.35 25.92 -3.11
CA ALA A 108 -8.72 26.93 -2.25
C ALA A 108 -8.69 28.31 -2.93
N ALA A 109 -8.45 28.37 -4.24
CA ALA A 109 -8.45 29.61 -5.01
C ALA A 109 -9.82 30.32 -5.06
N ARG A 110 -10.93 29.61 -4.79
CA ARG A 110 -12.27 30.22 -4.71
C ARG A 110 -12.46 31.05 -3.43
N ASN A 111 -11.63 30.81 -2.40
CA ASN A 111 -11.66 31.51 -1.12
C ASN A 111 -13.07 31.53 -0.45
N GLU A 112 -13.81 30.43 -0.60
CA GLU A 112 -15.14 30.28 -0.03
C GLU A 112 -15.08 29.48 1.29
N PRO A 113 -15.61 30.01 2.40
CA PRO A 113 -15.64 29.30 3.66
C PRO A 113 -16.41 27.98 3.56
N GLY A 114 -15.83 26.92 4.13
CA GLY A 114 -16.48 25.62 4.19
C GLY A 114 -16.28 24.73 2.97
N LEU A 115 -15.54 25.18 1.93
CA LEU A 115 -15.06 24.28 0.88
C LEU A 115 -13.97 23.35 1.41
N PHE A 116 -14.01 22.12 0.94
CA PHE A 116 -13.00 21.10 1.18
C PHE A 116 -13.06 20.07 0.07
N THR A 117 -11.93 19.41 -0.21
CA THR A 117 -11.90 18.17 -0.99
C THR A 117 -12.13 16.95 -0.12
N GLN A 118 -11.73 17.04 1.14
CA GLN A 118 -11.99 16.04 2.13
C GLN A 118 -12.05 16.66 3.53
N ALA A 119 -13.03 16.26 4.33
CA ALA A 119 -13.10 16.62 5.74
C ALA A 119 -13.19 15.37 6.62
N TYR A 120 -12.61 15.44 7.81
CA TYR A 120 -12.60 14.35 8.79
C TYR A 120 -13.11 14.82 10.14
N ARG A 121 -13.72 13.90 10.90
CA ARG A 121 -14.03 14.10 12.31
C ARG A 121 -13.54 12.92 13.10
N TYR A 122 -13.08 13.21 14.31
CA TYR A 122 -12.55 12.21 15.23
C TYR A 122 -13.26 12.28 16.58
N ASN A 123 -13.34 11.15 17.27
CA ASN A 123 -13.78 11.12 18.66
C ASN A 123 -12.64 11.53 19.62
N ALA A 124 -12.95 11.54 20.91
CA ALA A 124 -12.01 11.89 21.97
C ALA A 124 -10.82 10.92 22.11
N THR A 125 -10.95 9.67 21.63
CA THR A 125 -9.90 8.64 21.70
C THR A 125 -8.98 8.61 20.48
N GLY A 126 -9.13 9.54 19.52
CA GLY A 126 -8.26 9.58 18.35
C GLY A 126 -8.85 8.97 17.08
N GLN A 127 -10.00 8.31 17.15
CA GLN A 127 -10.52 7.48 16.07
C GLN A 127 -11.41 8.29 15.13
N LYS A 128 -11.23 8.09 13.82
CA LYS A 128 -12.01 8.77 12.77
C LYS A 128 -13.46 8.28 12.81
N VAL A 129 -14.41 9.16 13.10
CA VAL A 129 -15.85 8.84 13.16
C VAL A 129 -16.63 9.30 11.94
N LYS A 130 -16.04 10.18 11.12
CA LYS A 130 -16.65 10.64 9.87
C LYS A 130 -15.59 11.06 8.86
N GLU A 131 -15.83 10.76 7.59
CA GLU A 131 -15.17 11.41 6.46
C GLU A 131 -16.21 11.91 5.46
N THR A 132 -15.97 13.07 4.85
CA THR A 132 -16.88 13.70 3.89
C THR A 132 -16.09 14.17 2.67
N ASP A 133 -16.50 13.77 1.47
CA ASP A 133 -15.88 14.18 0.20
C ASP A 133 -16.32 15.60 -0.24
N ALA A 134 -15.73 16.11 -1.32
CA ALA A 134 -16.04 17.42 -1.88
C ALA A 134 -17.53 17.60 -2.29
N LEU A 135 -18.25 16.51 -2.55
CA LEU A 135 -19.67 16.51 -2.94
C LEU A 135 -20.60 16.43 -1.73
N GLY A 136 -20.06 16.31 -0.52
CA GLY A 136 -20.82 16.17 0.72
C GLY A 136 -21.21 14.72 1.05
N HIS A 137 -20.82 13.74 0.22
CA HIS A 137 -21.01 12.33 0.52
C HIS A 137 -20.18 11.96 1.73
N SER A 138 -20.81 11.29 2.70
CA SER A 138 -20.19 11.03 3.99
C SER A 138 -20.18 9.56 4.33
N THR A 139 -19.05 9.08 4.84
CA THR A 139 -18.96 7.77 5.50
C THR A 139 -18.75 7.97 7.00
N SER A 140 -19.51 7.27 7.82
CA SER A 140 -19.39 7.32 9.29
C SER A 140 -18.93 5.99 9.88
N TYR A 141 -18.22 6.07 11.00
CA TYR A 141 -17.61 4.94 11.68
C TYR A 141 -17.98 4.94 13.16
N GLU A 142 -18.37 3.78 13.67
CA GLU A 142 -18.66 3.54 15.08
C GLU A 142 -17.69 2.50 15.64
N TYR A 143 -17.30 2.67 16.91
CA TYR A 143 -16.33 1.81 17.57
C TYR A 143 -16.86 1.36 18.94
N ASP A 144 -16.44 0.18 19.39
CA ASP A 144 -16.67 -0.27 20.76
C ASP A 144 -15.65 0.34 21.74
N ALA A 145 -15.85 0.06 23.04
CA ALA A 145 -14.98 0.55 24.11
C ALA A 145 -13.54 0.00 24.04
N ALA A 146 -13.30 -1.09 23.31
CA ALA A 146 -11.97 -1.62 23.05
C ALA A 146 -11.31 -1.00 21.80
N GLY A 147 -11.98 -0.04 21.15
CA GLY A 147 -11.51 0.67 19.97
C GLY A 147 -11.68 -0.10 18.66
N ARG A 148 -12.47 -1.18 18.64
CA ARG A 148 -12.73 -1.99 17.45
C ARG A 148 -13.89 -1.40 16.65
N LEU A 149 -13.79 -1.39 15.32
CA LEU A 149 -14.80 -0.84 14.43
C LEU A 149 -16.05 -1.72 14.42
N THR A 150 -17.18 -1.23 14.94
CA THR A 150 -18.43 -1.99 15.04
C THR A 150 -19.42 -1.66 13.93
N LYS A 151 -19.29 -0.51 13.27
CA LYS A 151 -20.17 -0.14 12.16
C LYS A 151 -19.53 0.86 11.23
N VAL A 152 -19.79 0.69 9.93
CA VAL A 152 -19.51 1.68 8.89
C VAL A 152 -20.82 1.98 8.19
N THR A 153 -21.16 3.25 8.01
CA THR A 153 -22.30 3.66 7.17
C THR A 153 -21.77 4.44 5.99
N ASP A 154 -22.05 3.97 4.78
CA ASP A 154 -21.61 4.58 3.53
C ASP A 154 -22.45 5.82 3.18
N PRO A 155 -22.09 6.57 2.10
CA PRO A 155 -22.85 7.75 1.72
C PRO A 155 -24.27 7.51 1.23
N LEU A 156 -24.62 6.28 0.86
CA LEU A 156 -25.98 5.88 0.49
C LEU A 156 -26.83 5.53 1.72
N GLY A 157 -26.24 5.57 2.92
CA GLY A 157 -26.90 5.21 4.17
C GLY A 157 -26.87 3.72 4.47
N VAL A 158 -26.17 2.91 3.66
CA VAL A 158 -26.01 1.48 3.89
C VAL A 158 -24.98 1.28 4.98
N ALA A 159 -25.36 0.63 6.07
CA ALA A 159 -24.47 0.23 7.15
C ALA A 159 -23.99 -1.22 7.05
N THR A 160 -22.69 -1.38 7.25
CA THR A 160 -22.05 -2.65 7.54
C THR A 160 -21.70 -2.72 9.01
N ALA A 161 -22.34 -3.62 9.75
CA ALA A 161 -22.07 -3.84 11.18
C ALA A 161 -21.10 -5.01 11.40
N TYR A 162 -20.31 -4.94 12.46
CA TYR A 162 -19.33 -5.94 12.87
C TYR A 162 -19.48 -6.26 14.35
N ASP A 163 -19.47 -7.55 14.66
CA ASP A 163 -19.39 -8.05 16.04
C ASP A 163 -18.10 -8.83 16.24
N TYR A 164 -17.65 -8.88 17.49
CA TYR A 164 -16.39 -9.50 17.86
C TYR A 164 -16.54 -10.38 19.10
N ASP A 165 -15.76 -11.44 19.18
CA ASP A 165 -15.61 -12.22 20.40
C ASP A 165 -14.76 -11.49 21.46
N LYS A 166 -14.61 -12.10 22.64
CA LYS A 166 -13.78 -11.56 23.73
C LYS A 166 -12.28 -11.52 23.41
N ALA A 167 -11.83 -12.30 22.44
CA ALA A 167 -10.44 -12.34 22.00
C ALA A 167 -10.14 -11.33 20.88
N GLY A 168 -11.17 -10.65 20.33
CA GLY A 168 -11.01 -9.68 19.24
C GLY A 168 -11.27 -10.24 17.85
N ASN A 169 -11.69 -11.49 17.72
CA ASN A 169 -11.98 -12.07 16.41
C ASN A 169 -13.38 -11.65 15.96
N LYS A 170 -13.53 -11.32 14.67
CA LYS A 170 -14.80 -10.84 14.09
C LYS A 170 -15.81 -12.00 13.97
N LEU A 171 -16.89 -12.00 14.73
CA LEU A 171 -17.93 -13.05 14.68
C LEU A 171 -18.92 -12.88 13.52
N TYR A 172 -19.33 -11.64 13.25
CA TYR A 172 -20.34 -11.33 12.26
C TYR A 172 -19.97 -10.10 11.45
N MET A 173 -20.39 -10.11 10.20
CA MET A 173 -20.50 -8.94 9.35
C MET A 173 -21.92 -8.91 8.78
N ILE A 174 -22.67 -7.84 9.00
CA ILE A 174 -24.02 -7.68 8.44
C ILE A 174 -23.98 -6.50 7.49
N ASP A 175 -24.25 -6.76 6.21
CA ASP A 175 -24.48 -5.71 5.21
C ASP A 175 -25.99 -5.42 5.17
N ASP A 176 -26.40 -4.30 5.75
CA ASP A 176 -27.82 -3.93 5.86
C ASP A 176 -28.45 -3.46 4.55
N GLY A 177 -27.65 -3.20 3.50
CA GLY A 177 -28.13 -2.79 2.18
C GLY A 177 -28.89 -3.90 1.47
N LEU A 178 -28.62 -5.15 1.85
CA LEU A 178 -29.35 -6.35 1.41
C LEU A 178 -29.76 -7.26 2.58
N GLY A 179 -29.49 -6.85 3.84
CA GLY A 179 -29.67 -7.67 5.03
C GLY A 179 -28.84 -8.97 5.05
N LYS A 180 -27.74 -9.02 4.29
CA LYS A 180 -26.93 -10.23 4.13
C LYS A 180 -25.87 -10.30 5.23
N ALA A 181 -25.99 -11.30 6.09
CA ALA A 181 -24.99 -11.59 7.10
C ALA A 181 -23.93 -12.58 6.60
N THR A 182 -22.66 -12.34 6.91
CA THR A 182 -21.59 -13.32 6.87
C THR A 182 -21.16 -13.64 8.29
N LYS A 183 -21.17 -14.92 8.65
CA LYS A 183 -20.74 -15.43 9.95
C LYS A 183 -19.33 -15.98 9.83
N TYR A 184 -18.54 -15.79 10.87
CA TYR A 184 -17.20 -16.34 10.98
C TYR A 184 -17.13 -17.21 12.23
N SER A 185 -16.52 -18.38 12.12
CA SER A 185 -16.18 -19.19 13.29
C SER A 185 -14.69 -19.44 13.35
N TYR A 186 -14.15 -19.52 14.57
CA TYR A 186 -12.73 -19.68 14.82
C TYR A 186 -12.48 -20.94 15.63
N GLY A 187 -11.33 -21.57 15.38
CA GLY A 187 -10.82 -22.69 16.18
C GLY A 187 -9.90 -22.22 17.31
N ALA A 188 -9.03 -23.11 17.77
CA ALA A 188 -7.96 -22.76 18.69
C ALA A 188 -7.04 -21.69 18.09
N PHE A 189 -6.42 -20.89 18.95
CA PHE A 189 -5.49 -19.81 18.58
C PHE A 189 -6.08 -18.73 17.65
N GLY A 190 -7.41 -18.62 17.55
CA GLY A 190 -8.06 -17.60 16.72
C GLY A 190 -7.99 -17.87 15.21
N LEU A 191 -7.69 -19.11 14.81
CA LEU A 191 -7.62 -19.48 13.39
C LEU A 191 -9.03 -19.59 12.78
N LEU A 192 -9.24 -18.95 11.63
CA LEU A 192 -10.54 -18.93 10.94
C LEU A 192 -10.94 -20.33 10.47
N ARG A 193 -11.95 -20.93 11.10
CA ARG A 193 -12.40 -22.29 10.78
C ARG A 193 -13.44 -22.32 9.68
N GLU A 194 -14.35 -21.35 9.66
CA GLU A 194 -15.47 -21.33 8.73
C GLU A 194 -15.96 -19.91 8.45
N THR A 195 -16.36 -19.66 7.21
CA THR A 195 -17.16 -18.50 6.82
C THR A 195 -18.48 -18.97 6.24
N THR A 196 -19.59 -18.42 6.70
CA THR A 196 -20.94 -18.80 6.25
C THR A 196 -21.65 -17.56 5.74
N ASN A 197 -22.08 -17.56 4.48
CA ASN A 197 -22.82 -16.44 3.92
C ASN A 197 -24.31 -16.47 4.31
N ALA A 198 -25.05 -15.44 3.90
CA ALA A 198 -26.48 -15.31 4.20
C ALA A 198 -27.37 -16.43 3.63
N ALA A 199 -26.88 -17.17 2.63
CA ALA A 199 -27.55 -18.32 2.03
C ALA A 199 -27.18 -19.64 2.74
N ASN A 200 -26.57 -19.58 3.92
CA ASN A 200 -26.04 -20.72 4.68
C ASN A 200 -25.04 -21.59 3.89
N ARG A 201 -24.34 -21.00 2.91
CA ARG A 201 -23.24 -21.67 2.20
C ARG A 201 -21.93 -21.32 2.87
N SER A 202 -21.15 -22.35 3.19
CA SER A 202 -19.93 -22.20 3.96
C SER A 202 -18.65 -22.48 3.16
N ILE A 203 -17.57 -21.80 3.51
CA ILE A 203 -16.20 -22.20 3.17
C ILE A 203 -15.50 -22.55 4.49
N ARG A 204 -14.82 -23.69 4.55
CA ARG A 204 -14.14 -24.18 5.76
C ARG A 204 -12.64 -24.29 5.55
N TYR A 205 -11.87 -24.13 6.63
CA TYR A 205 -10.42 -24.21 6.61
C TYR A 205 -9.91 -25.18 7.67
N GLN A 206 -8.86 -25.90 7.32
CA GLN A 206 -8.07 -26.73 8.22
C GLN A 206 -6.61 -26.29 8.10
N TYR A 207 -5.88 -26.41 9.21
CA TYR A 207 -4.54 -25.87 9.34
C TYR A 207 -3.54 -26.96 9.69
N ASP A 208 -2.29 -26.77 9.26
CA ASP A 208 -1.16 -27.54 9.76
C ASP A 208 -0.72 -27.07 11.16
N ILE A 209 0.27 -27.74 11.74
CA ILE A 209 0.78 -27.43 13.10
C ILE A 209 1.46 -26.06 13.20
N THR A 210 1.88 -25.49 12.07
CA THR A 210 2.49 -24.16 11.95
C THR A 210 1.47 -23.08 11.61
N ALA A 211 0.18 -23.43 11.64
CA ALA A 211 -0.96 -22.55 11.36
C ALA A 211 -1.04 -22.04 9.90
N ASN A 212 -0.43 -22.75 8.94
CA ASN A 212 -0.74 -22.54 7.51
C ASN A 212 -2.04 -23.27 7.14
N VAL A 213 -2.81 -22.75 6.18
CA VAL A 213 -4.02 -23.42 5.69
C VAL A 213 -3.63 -24.67 4.93
N ALA A 214 -3.88 -25.85 5.48
CA ALA A 214 -3.59 -27.13 4.83
C ALA A 214 -4.72 -27.59 3.90
N VAL A 215 -5.98 -27.28 4.23
CA VAL A 215 -7.16 -27.64 3.43
C VAL A 215 -8.17 -26.50 3.44
N MET A 216 -8.66 -26.13 2.26
CA MET A 216 -9.85 -25.30 2.08
C MET A 216 -10.96 -26.15 1.48
N ILE A 217 -12.15 -26.10 2.08
CA ILE A 217 -13.36 -26.75 1.57
C ILE A 217 -14.29 -25.66 1.07
N ASP A 218 -14.56 -25.65 -0.24
CA ASP A 218 -15.42 -24.64 -0.86
C ASP A 218 -16.92 -24.87 -0.55
N ARG A 219 -17.77 -24.01 -1.11
CA ARG A 219 -19.23 -24.03 -0.89
C ARG A 219 -19.94 -25.23 -1.50
N LEU A 220 -19.29 -25.94 -2.41
CA LEU A 220 -19.79 -27.15 -3.05
C LEU A 220 -19.25 -28.41 -2.36
N GLY A 221 -18.31 -28.25 -1.43
CA GLY A 221 -17.66 -29.34 -0.72
C GLY A 221 -16.35 -29.80 -1.36
N ASN A 222 -15.84 -29.10 -2.39
CA ASN A 222 -14.57 -29.46 -3.02
C ASN A 222 -13.40 -29.04 -2.14
N HIS A 223 -12.33 -29.84 -2.11
CA HIS A 223 -11.17 -29.66 -1.26
C HIS A 223 -9.98 -29.19 -2.07
N THR A 224 -9.53 -27.97 -1.79
CA THR A 224 -8.18 -27.53 -2.20
C THR A 224 -7.21 -27.80 -1.07
N LYS A 225 -6.16 -28.57 -1.34
CA LYS A 225 -5.07 -28.87 -0.40
C LYS A 225 -3.86 -28.00 -0.69
N TYR A 226 -3.12 -27.71 0.37
CA TYR A 226 -1.91 -26.91 0.33
C TYR A 226 -0.84 -27.62 1.13
N GLN A 227 0.37 -27.71 0.58
CA GLN A 227 1.54 -28.26 1.26
C GLN A 227 2.64 -27.22 1.31
N TYR A 228 3.31 -27.14 2.44
CA TYR A 228 4.36 -26.15 2.70
C TYR A 228 5.68 -26.86 2.99
N ASP A 229 6.80 -26.23 2.61
CA ASP A 229 8.12 -26.65 3.07
C ASP A 229 8.38 -26.20 4.52
N ASN A 230 9.54 -26.56 5.06
CA ASN A 230 9.96 -26.18 6.42
C ASN A 230 10.25 -24.67 6.59
N ARG A 231 10.24 -23.88 5.51
CA ARG A 231 10.36 -22.42 5.50
C ARG A 231 8.99 -21.74 5.32
N ASN A 232 7.90 -22.51 5.38
CA ASN A 232 6.52 -22.08 5.13
C ASN A 232 6.26 -21.57 3.69
N PHE A 233 7.06 -22.00 2.71
CA PHE A 233 6.74 -21.75 1.31
C PHE A 233 5.79 -22.81 0.77
N LEU A 234 4.73 -22.38 0.08
CA LEU A 234 3.75 -23.26 -0.55
C LEU A 234 4.39 -24.05 -1.69
N VAL A 235 4.62 -25.35 -1.51
CA VAL A 235 5.26 -26.22 -2.52
C VAL A 235 4.27 -27.02 -3.36
N GLU A 236 3.03 -27.20 -2.90
CA GLU A 236 1.99 -27.82 -3.69
C GLU A 236 0.62 -27.20 -3.39
N LYS A 237 -0.16 -26.96 -4.44
CA LYS A 237 -1.60 -26.72 -4.37
C LYS A 237 -2.31 -27.78 -5.20
N SER A 238 -3.27 -28.49 -4.64
CA SER A 238 -4.00 -29.55 -5.35
C SER A 238 -5.50 -29.52 -5.10
N VAL A 239 -6.29 -30.01 -6.05
CA VAL A 239 -7.74 -30.23 -5.92
C VAL A 239 -7.96 -31.71 -5.66
N ALA A 240 -8.51 -32.08 -4.51
CA ALA A 240 -8.60 -33.48 -4.10
C ALA A 240 -9.55 -34.28 -5.00
N GLU A 241 -10.58 -33.62 -5.54
CA GLU A 241 -11.63 -34.24 -6.35
C GLU A 241 -11.16 -34.58 -7.77
N THR A 242 -10.30 -33.76 -8.36
CA THR A 242 -9.79 -33.98 -9.73
C THR A 242 -8.38 -34.57 -9.74
N GLY A 243 -7.61 -34.35 -8.68
CA GLY A 243 -6.19 -34.68 -8.63
C GLY A 243 -5.29 -33.63 -9.30
N ASP A 244 -5.87 -32.59 -9.90
CA ASP A 244 -5.13 -31.49 -10.53
C ASP A 244 -4.24 -30.82 -9.49
N ARG A 245 -3.00 -30.52 -9.88
CA ARG A 245 -2.02 -29.94 -8.96
C ARG A 245 -1.09 -28.96 -9.64
N ILE A 246 -0.63 -28.02 -8.83
CA ILE A 246 0.43 -27.09 -9.14
C ILE A 246 1.52 -27.27 -8.10
N MET A 247 2.73 -27.56 -8.55
CA MET A 247 3.92 -27.66 -7.72
C MET A 247 4.75 -26.40 -7.86
N TYR A 248 5.42 -25.99 -6.78
CA TYR A 248 6.31 -24.84 -6.75
C TYR A 248 7.66 -25.20 -6.16
N ALA A 249 8.71 -24.50 -6.61
CA ALA A 249 10.02 -24.54 -5.96
C ALA A 249 10.55 -23.12 -5.79
N TYR A 250 11.34 -22.92 -4.75
CA TYR A 250 11.88 -21.62 -4.35
C TYR A 250 13.38 -21.71 -4.12
N ASP A 251 14.10 -20.63 -4.42
CA ASP A 251 15.50 -20.49 -4.03
C ASP A 251 15.64 -20.20 -2.52
N GLU A 252 16.87 -19.94 -2.07
CA GLU A 252 17.19 -19.70 -0.65
C GLU A 252 16.55 -18.43 -0.09
N VAL A 253 16.39 -17.39 -0.92
CA VAL A 253 15.84 -16.09 -0.52
C VAL A 253 14.33 -15.98 -0.73
N GLY A 254 13.69 -17.04 -1.23
CA GLY A 254 12.24 -17.16 -1.34
C GLY A 254 11.67 -16.75 -2.70
N ASN A 255 12.51 -16.58 -3.73
CA ASN A 255 11.99 -16.39 -5.07
C ASN A 255 11.53 -17.73 -5.65
N ARG A 256 10.37 -17.73 -6.31
CA ARG A 256 9.85 -18.91 -6.99
C ARG A 256 10.68 -19.21 -8.23
N ILE A 257 11.44 -20.29 -8.23
CA ILE A 257 12.28 -20.72 -9.37
C ILE A 257 11.56 -21.72 -10.29
N SER A 258 10.52 -22.39 -9.81
CA SER A 258 9.73 -23.32 -10.62
C SER A 258 8.24 -23.26 -10.28
N MET A 259 7.41 -23.44 -11.30
CA MET A 259 5.99 -23.75 -11.19
C MET A 259 5.67 -24.84 -12.20
N LYS A 260 5.07 -25.94 -11.77
CA LYS A 260 4.70 -27.06 -12.64
C LYS A 260 3.24 -27.40 -12.45
N ASP A 261 2.50 -27.44 -13.54
CA ASP A 261 1.12 -27.92 -13.60
C ASP A 261 0.97 -28.89 -14.80
N ASP A 262 -0.25 -29.29 -15.11
CA ASP A 262 -0.53 -30.22 -16.20
C ASP A 262 -0.26 -29.63 -17.59
N SER A 263 -0.13 -28.30 -17.69
CA SER A 263 0.25 -27.62 -18.93
C SER A 263 1.77 -27.57 -19.16
N GLY A 264 2.58 -28.02 -18.19
CA GLY A 264 4.04 -28.05 -18.28
C GLY A 264 4.74 -27.25 -17.17
N THR A 265 6.04 -27.04 -17.31
CA THR A 265 6.89 -26.40 -16.28
C THR A 265 7.32 -25.00 -16.68
N SER A 266 6.98 -24.02 -15.84
CA SER A 266 7.53 -22.67 -15.91
C SER A 266 8.74 -22.54 -15.00
N SER A 267 9.86 -22.05 -15.52
CA SER A 267 11.08 -21.75 -14.78
C SER A 267 11.30 -20.25 -14.73
N PHE A 268 11.75 -19.75 -13.58
CA PHE A 268 12.00 -18.33 -13.34
C PHE A 268 13.45 -18.14 -12.94
N THR A 269 14.13 -17.17 -13.55
CA THR A 269 15.49 -16.78 -13.15
C THR A 269 15.50 -15.33 -12.74
N TYR A 270 16.36 -15.04 -11.76
CA TYR A 270 16.48 -13.73 -11.15
C TYR A 270 17.89 -13.19 -11.37
N ASP A 271 18.02 -11.87 -11.44
CA ASP A 271 19.32 -11.21 -11.48
C ASP A 271 19.93 -11.11 -10.06
N SER A 272 21.13 -10.54 -9.96
CA SER A 272 21.81 -10.33 -8.68
C SER A 272 21.13 -9.34 -7.74
N ARG A 273 20.11 -8.60 -8.21
CA ARG A 273 19.28 -7.70 -7.39
C ARG A 273 17.98 -8.34 -6.93
N ASN A 274 17.83 -9.65 -7.11
CA ASN A 274 16.58 -10.34 -6.80
C ASN A 274 15.40 -9.92 -7.69
N GLN A 275 15.68 -9.41 -8.89
CA GLN A 275 14.65 -9.02 -9.87
C GLN A 275 14.44 -10.12 -10.90
N LEU A 276 13.20 -10.38 -11.28
CA LEU A 276 12.86 -11.40 -12.27
C LEU A 276 13.48 -11.05 -13.62
N LYS A 277 14.40 -11.89 -14.10
CA LYS A 277 15.17 -11.69 -15.33
C LYS A 277 14.53 -12.39 -16.52
N ARG A 278 14.07 -13.63 -16.32
CA ARG A 278 13.57 -14.48 -17.42
C ARG A 278 12.56 -15.52 -16.94
N ILE A 279 11.56 -15.79 -17.77
CA ILE A 279 10.58 -16.86 -17.64
C ILE A 279 10.69 -17.77 -18.86
N GLU A 280 10.76 -19.07 -18.62
CA GLU A 280 10.65 -20.11 -19.65
C GLU A 280 9.45 -21.00 -19.34
N LYS A 281 8.78 -21.54 -20.36
CA LYS A 281 7.78 -22.61 -20.26
C LYS A 281 8.29 -23.78 -21.09
N ASP A 282 8.54 -24.93 -20.45
CA ASP A 282 9.06 -26.14 -21.06
C ASP A 282 10.34 -25.88 -21.89
N GLY A 283 11.23 -25.03 -21.35
CA GLY A 283 12.47 -24.59 -22.00
C GLY A 283 12.30 -23.52 -23.08
N VAL A 284 11.07 -23.16 -23.44
CA VAL A 284 10.76 -22.10 -24.40
C VAL A 284 10.62 -20.76 -23.67
N MET A 285 11.47 -19.81 -24.02
CA MET A 285 11.45 -18.46 -23.45
C MET A 285 10.10 -17.78 -23.69
N GLN A 286 9.44 -17.36 -22.60
CA GLN A 286 8.18 -16.61 -22.64
C GLN A 286 8.44 -15.11 -22.47
N LEU A 287 9.34 -14.78 -21.55
CA LEU A 287 9.74 -13.41 -21.25
C LEU A 287 11.22 -13.39 -20.92
N ALA A 288 11.94 -12.44 -21.51
CA ALA A 288 13.26 -12.05 -21.06
C ALA A 288 13.29 -10.53 -20.99
N LEU A 289 13.65 -9.98 -19.84
CA LEU A 289 14.03 -8.58 -19.78
C LEU A 289 15.34 -8.42 -20.58
N PRO A 290 15.48 -7.33 -21.35
CA PRO A 290 16.63 -7.15 -22.22
C PRO A 290 17.91 -7.29 -21.39
N THR A 291 18.79 -8.19 -21.81
CA THR A 291 20.20 -8.07 -21.46
C THR A 291 20.67 -6.86 -22.25
N THR A 292 21.10 -5.80 -21.56
CA THR A 292 21.73 -4.65 -22.21
C THR A 292 23.00 -5.14 -22.92
N THR A 293 22.83 -5.59 -24.16
CA THR A 293 23.90 -6.04 -25.01
C THR A 293 24.43 -4.78 -25.67
N SER A 294 25.52 -4.24 -25.13
CA SER A 294 26.27 -3.16 -25.75
C SER A 294 26.71 -3.62 -27.15
N ALA A 295 26.16 -3.01 -28.18
CA ALA A 295 26.67 -3.12 -29.54
C ALA A 295 28.03 -2.40 -29.58
N THR A 296 29.11 -3.18 -29.66
CA THR A 296 30.42 -2.68 -30.06
C THR A 296 30.35 -2.17 -31.50
N SER A 297 30.33 -0.85 -31.67
CA SER A 297 30.75 -0.20 -32.90
C SER A 297 32.28 -0.11 -32.88
N ARG A 298 32.93 -0.77 -33.84
CA ARG A 298 34.37 -0.62 -34.11
C ARG A 298 34.61 0.68 -34.87
N LEU A 299 35.64 1.40 -34.40
CA LEU A 299 36.51 2.40 -35.03
C LEU A 299 36.02 3.08 -36.31
#